data_AF-A0A2S9G9C7-F1
#
_entry.id   AF-A0A2S9G9C7-F1
#
_cell.length_a   1.000
_cell.length_b   1.000
_cell.length_c   1.000
_cell.angle_alpha   90.00
_cell.angle_beta   90.00
_cell.angle_gamma   90.00
#
_symmetry.space_group_name_H-M   'P 1'
#
loop_
_entity.id
_entity.type
_entity.pdbx_description
1 polymer ?
#
loop_
_entity_poly.entity_id
_entity_poly.type
_entity_poly.pdbx_seq_one_letter_code
_entity_poly.pdbx_strand_id
1 'polypeptide(L)' 'MGRPDPSVVRIGGPWRHLDVHANGIRFHVVEAEQPAGADDRSRPLTDRPLVILLHGFGSFWWSWRHQLKGL' A
#
# COMPACT_ATOMS: atom_id res chain seq x y z
N MET A 1 -3.07 -21.68 -18.50
CA MET A 1 -2.18 -20.71 -17.83
C MET A 1 -2.35 -20.87 -16.33
N GLY A 2 -1.27 -21.09 -15.58
CA GLY A 2 -1.31 -21.14 -14.12
C GLY A 2 -1.57 -19.76 -13.52
N ARG A 3 -2.06 -19.72 -12.28
CA ARG A 3 -2.23 -18.45 -11.56
C ARG A 3 -0.84 -17.81 -11.40
N PRO A 4 -0.68 -16.50 -11.68
CA PRO A 4 0.60 -15.82 -11.47
C PRO A 4 1.04 -15.99 -10.01
N ASP A 5 2.33 -16.23 -9.81
CA ASP A 5 2.88 -16.29 -8.46
C ASP A 5 2.67 -14.94 -7.75
N PRO A 6 2.15 -14.92 -6.51
CA PRO A 6 1.86 -13.66 -5.81
C PRO A 6 3.09 -12.80 -5.54
N SER A 7 4.32 -13.32 -5.66
CA SER A 7 5.54 -12.53 -5.62
C SER A 7 5.69 -11.55 -6.79
N VAL A 8 4.99 -11.77 -7.92
CA VAL A 8 5.10 -10.90 -9.11
C VAL A 8 4.71 -9.44 -8.84
N VAL A 9 3.89 -9.20 -7.80
CA VAL A 9 3.47 -7.84 -7.37
C VAL A 9 4.23 -7.33 -6.15
N ARG A 10 5.13 -8.13 -5.55
CA ARG A 10 5.91 -7.76 -4.35
C ARG A 10 7.27 -7.15 -4.74
N ILE A 11 7.21 -6.05 -5.47
CA ILE A 11 8.39 -5.30 -5.92
C ILE A 11 8.97 -4.53 -4.72
N GLY A 12 10.25 -4.76 -4.42
CA GLY A 12 10.93 -4.10 -3.29
C GLY A 12 11.09 -2.58 -3.46
N GLY A 13 11.14 -1.86 -2.34
CA GLY A 13 11.35 -0.42 -2.27
C GLY A 13 10.92 0.14 -0.90
N PRO A 14 10.86 1.48 -0.75
CA PRO A 14 10.54 2.16 0.52
C PRO A 14 9.04 2.14 0.81
N TRP A 15 8.49 0.95 0.93
CA TRP A 15 7.09 0.71 1.25
C TRP A 15 6.93 -0.66 1.89
N ARG A 16 5.89 -0.79 2.69
CA ARG A 16 5.52 -2.02 3.37
C ARG A 16 4.46 -2.76 2.57
N HIS A 17 4.68 -4.04 2.30
CA HIS A 17 3.65 -4.92 1.76
C HIS A 17 2.80 -5.49 2.89
N LEU A 18 1.48 -5.39 2.73
CA LEU A 18 0.50 -5.84 3.70
C LEU A 18 -0.56 -6.72 3.03
N ASP A 19 -1.11 -7.65 3.81
CA ASP A 19 -2.30 -8.42 3.45
C ASP A 19 -3.45 -7.96 4.36
N VAL A 20 -4.49 -7.36 3.78
CA VAL A 20 -5.65 -6.82 4.50
C VAL A 20 -6.86 -7.72 4.24
N HIS A 21 -7.51 -8.17 5.32
CA HIS A 21 -8.72 -8.98 5.24
C HIS A 21 -9.96 -8.10 5.40
N ALA A 22 -10.87 -8.15 4.44
CA ALA A 22 -12.16 -7.46 4.52
C ALA A 22 -13.24 -8.29 3.80
N ASN A 23 -14.38 -8.50 4.47
CA ASN A 23 -15.53 -9.23 3.92
C ASN A 23 -15.17 -10.58 3.28
N GLY A 24 -14.26 -11.34 3.91
CA GLY A 24 -13.81 -12.65 3.42
C GLY A 24 -12.81 -12.61 2.25
N ILE A 25 -12.38 -11.42 1.81
CA ILE A 25 -11.39 -11.24 0.74
C ILE A 25 -10.06 -10.77 1.34
N ARG A 26 -8.95 -11.32 0.84
CA ARG A 26 -7.59 -10.88 1.17
C ARG A 26 -7.05 -9.96 0.07
N PHE A 27 -6.80 -8.71 0.42
CA PHE A 27 -6.23 -7.68 -0.45
C PHE A 27 -4.73 -7.56 -0.20
N HIS A 28 -3.94 -7.61 -1.27
CA HIS A 28 -2.56 -7.13 -1.21
C HIS A 28 -2.57 -5.61 -1.29
N VAL A 29 -1.90 -4.97 -0.32
CA VAL A 29 -1.80 -3.51 -0.23
C VAL A 29 -0.34 -3.12 -0.07
N VAL A 30 -0.01 -1.93 -0.55
CA VAL A 30 1.29 -1.30 -0.32
C VAL A 30 1.08 0.00 0.43
N GLU A 31 1.78 0.14 1.54
CA GLU A 31 1.76 1.32 2.40
C GLU A 31 3.11 2.03 2.26
N ALA A 32 3.06 3.35 2.04
CA ALA A 32 4.26 4.17 1.99
C ALA A 32 5.02 4.11 3.32
N GLU A 33 6.34 3.98 3.25
CA GLU A 33 7.16 4.19 4.44
C GLU A 33 7.19 5.69 4.74
N GLN A 34 6.78 6.08 5.94
CA GLN A 34 6.77 7.47 6.31
C GLN A 34 8.14 7.95 6.79
N PRO A 35 8.55 9.18 6.44
CA PRO A 35 9.74 9.81 7.02
C PRO A 35 9.64 9.89 8.55
N ALA A 36 10.77 9.72 9.24
CA ALA A 36 10.84 9.92 10.68
C ALA A 36 10.36 11.34 11.05
N GLY A 37 9.31 11.43 11.87
CA GLY A 37 8.74 12.69 12.34
C GLY A 37 7.58 13.26 11.49
N ALA A 38 7.17 12.60 10.41
CA ALA A 38 5.99 13.01 9.62
C ALA A 38 4.67 12.77 10.37
N ASP A 39 4.61 11.69 11.15
CA ASP A 39 3.45 11.38 11.99
C ASP A 39 3.56 12.01 13.38
N ASP A 40 2.51 12.75 13.77
CA ASP A 40 2.26 13.06 15.18
C ASP A 40 1.97 11.75 15.93
N ARG A 41 3.02 11.19 16.54
CA ARG A 41 2.94 9.95 17.30
C ARG A 41 2.10 10.08 18.57
N SER A 42 1.71 11.29 18.97
CA SER A 42 0.78 11.50 20.09
C SER A 42 -0.67 11.18 19.72
N ARG A 43 -1.01 11.23 18.42
CA ARG A 43 -2.34 10.86 17.92
C ARG A 43 -2.43 9.35 17.62
N PRO A 44 -3.56 8.71 17.96
CA PRO A 44 -3.87 7.35 17.52
C PRO A 44 -3.75 7.24 16.00
N LEU A 45 -3.32 6.07 15.49
CA LEU A 45 -3.20 5.81 14.05
C LEU A 45 -4.53 6.06 13.31
N THR A 46 -5.65 5.77 13.98
CA THR A 46 -7.01 5.94 13.47
C THR A 46 -7.43 7.39 13.25
N ASP A 47 -6.74 8.34 13.89
CA ASP A 47 -7.05 9.77 13.82
C ASP A 47 -6.12 10.49 12.82
N ARG A 48 -5.21 9.75 12.17
CA ARG A 48 -4.32 10.26 11.14
C ARG A 48 -5.04 10.29 9.79
N PRO A 49 -4.85 11.32 8.95
CA PRO A 49 -5.42 11.34 7.61
C PRO A 49 -4.95 10.13 6.80
N LEU A 50 -5.89 9.37 6.25
CA LEU A 50 -5.61 8.22 5.38
C LEU A 50 -5.96 8.59 3.93
N VAL A 51 -5.01 8.36 3.02
CA VAL A 51 -5.23 8.44 1.58
C VAL A 51 -5.20 7.03 0.99
N ILE A 52 -6.29 6.61 0.35
CA ILE A 52 -6.38 5.32 -0.35
C ILE A 52 -6.22 5.54 -1.85
N LEU A 53 -5.25 4.86 -2.46
CA LEU A 53 -4.99 4.93 -3.90
C LEU A 53 -5.47 3.64 -4.59
N LEU A 54 -6.48 3.77 -5.46
CA LEU A 54 -7.07 2.65 -6.19
C LEU A 54 -6.60 2.67 -7.65
N HIS A 55 -6.08 1.55 -8.14
CA HIS A 55 -5.59 1.46 -9.52
C HIS A 55 -6.72 1.20 -10.52
N GLY A 56 -6.44 1.43 -11.81
CA GLY A 56 -7.37 1.17 -12.91
C GLY A 56 -7.26 -0.26 -13.48
N PHE A 57 -8.01 -0.50 -14.56
CA PHE A 57 -7.99 -1.77 -15.29
C PHE A 57 -6.58 -2.14 -15.81
N GLY A 58 -6.24 -3.43 -15.77
CA GLY A 58 -4.96 -3.95 -16.28
C GLY A 58 -3.70 -3.46 -15.53
N SER A 59 -3.88 -2.74 -14.44
CA SER A 59 -2.80 -2.19 -13.62
C SER A 59 -2.84 -2.73 -12.20
N PHE A 60 -1.88 -2.32 -11.38
CA PHE A 60 -1.82 -2.65 -9.96
C PHE A 60 -1.14 -1.49 -9.21
N TRP A 61 -0.89 -1.66 -7.91
CA TRP A 61 -0.37 -0.60 -7.02
C TRP A 61 0.85 0.16 -7.57
N TRP A 62 1.69 -0.49 -8.40
CA TRP A 62 2.91 0.10 -8.97
C TRP A 62 2.67 1.35 -9.83
N SER A 63 1.45 1.53 -10.33
CA SER A 63 1.03 2.78 -10.99
C SER A 63 1.19 4.00 -10.09
N TRP A 64 1.17 3.82 -8.77
CA TRP A 64 1.25 4.87 -7.74
C TRP A 64 2.62 5.02 -7.09
N ARG A 65 3.67 4.33 -7.57
CA ARG A 65 5.00 4.31 -6.94
C ARG A 65 5.63 5.70 -6.72
N HIS A 66 5.26 6.70 -7.52
CA HIS A 66 5.77 8.07 -7.37
C HIS A 66 4.99 8.83 -6.30
N GLN A 67 3.66 8.66 -6.27
CA GLN A 67 2.78 9.23 -5.25
C GLN A 67 3.07 8.66 -3.87
N LEU A 68 3.34 7.34 -3.78
CA LEU A 68 3.74 6.68 -2.53
C LEU A 68 5.03 7.25 -1.91
N LYS A 69 5.85 8.00 -2.67
CA LYS A 69 7.08 8.63 -2.15
C LYS A 69 6.94 10.12 -1.88
N GLY A 70 5.83 10.75 -2.26
CA GLY A 70 5.73 12.21 -2.32
C GLY A 70 4.39 12.81 -1.87
N LEU A 71 3.45 11.99 -1.41
CA LEU A 71 2.26 12.44 -0.68
C LEU A 71 2.54 12.64 0.80
#